data_AF-A0A1F5S4I2-F1
#
_entry.id   AF-A0A1F5S4I2-F1
#
_cell.length_a   1.000
_cell.length_b   1.000
_cell.length_c   1.000
_cell.angle_alpha   90.00
_cell.angle_beta   90.00
_cell.angle_gamma   90.00
#
_symmetry.space_group_name_H-M   'P 1'
#
loop_
_entity.id
_entity.type
_entity.pdbx_description
1 polymer ?
#
loop_
_entity_poly.entity_id
_entity_poly.type
_entity_poly.pdbx_seq_one_letter_code
_entity_poly.pdbx_strand_id
1 'polypeptide(L)'
;MKKIITFLLSLSLIIFNFNPSFAATTIAERVKGKIVLQVESHGEAYYIYPDNLKRYFLGRPQNAFDIMRSLGLGITNANLAKIPKNNDSWTGETTFINRVKGKILLQVEQNGEAWYVYPNNGKRYFLGRPSDAFNIMRSLGLGITTTDLSKIALGTISGTGSTGGTSGGDTPGDTGDTGGNTNTEDPNSIIVSNVSALNDALENANNGIKKTILVENGTYTINNMLWVSGNGVTVRSRSGNREAVILQGDGMAGSVSHIFNVAGNNFSVKDMTLKRVANHAIQLQANVDGFSANNIHFLDTGEQMLKIAYDAGNMSASSDNGLVENSLFEYSAGRGPQYYIGGVDAHNAKNWIVRGNTFKSIKSPSDNIAEFAIHFWSESENTLVERNTIINCDRGIGFGLGDRGHVGGIIRNNMIYHDSSEGFADVQIGLEDARNSQVYNNTIYMANSYPNAIEYRFGSTTGLQIYNNLTNKAISARDGASGTASNNVTNAMASWFVAPASGNLHLKSSISSVVDQGRTISGLTNDFDKETRPKGSGIDIGADEF
;
A
#
# COMPACT_ATOMS: atom_id res chain seq x y z
N MET A 1 70.66 -62.18 -41.39
CA MET A 1 69.62 -63.15 -40.97
C MET A 1 69.39 -63.02 -39.46
N LYS A 2 68.12 -63.09 -39.00
CA LYS A 2 67.57 -62.81 -37.63
C LYS A 2 67.27 -61.31 -37.42
N LYS A 3 66.00 -60.82 -37.48
CA LYS A 3 64.82 -60.96 -36.59
C LYS A 3 65.01 -60.38 -35.18
N ILE A 4 64.45 -59.20 -34.92
CA ILE A 4 63.85 -58.71 -33.65
C ILE A 4 62.82 -57.63 -34.07
N ILE A 5 61.54 -57.96 -34.31
CA ILE A 5 60.40 -57.86 -33.37
C ILE A 5 60.39 -56.56 -32.54
N THR A 6 59.55 -55.60 -32.94
CA THR A 6 59.00 -54.62 -32.01
C THR A 6 57.50 -54.50 -32.27
N PHE A 7 56.75 -54.77 -31.22
CA PHE A 7 55.31 -54.80 -31.10
C PHE A 7 54.83 -53.38 -30.79
N LEU A 8 53.90 -52.83 -31.57
CA LEU A 8 53.20 -51.60 -31.22
C LEU A 8 51.70 -51.83 -31.39
N LEU A 9 51.07 -51.97 -30.23
CA LEU A 9 49.65 -52.12 -30.01
C LEU A 9 48.98 -50.74 -30.10
N SER A 10 47.90 -50.68 -30.90
CA SER A 10 46.71 -49.82 -30.83
C SER A 10 46.68 -48.63 -29.86
N LEU A 11 46.28 -47.45 -30.34
CA LEU A 11 45.02 -46.82 -29.89
C LEU A 11 44.62 -45.67 -30.85
N SER A 12 43.55 -45.86 -31.61
CA SER A 12 42.87 -44.83 -32.38
C SER A 12 42.01 -43.99 -31.44
N LEU A 13 42.41 -42.73 -31.19
CA LEU A 13 41.60 -41.75 -30.47
C LEU A 13 40.79 -40.92 -31.49
N ILE A 14 39.54 -41.32 -31.73
CA ILE A 14 38.55 -40.50 -32.43
C ILE A 14 38.00 -39.51 -31.40
N ILE A 15 38.42 -38.24 -31.49
CA ILE A 15 37.84 -37.15 -30.71
C ILE A 15 36.57 -36.68 -31.43
N PHE A 16 35.41 -37.20 -31.03
CA PHE A 16 34.12 -36.57 -31.30
C PHE A 16 33.96 -35.41 -30.30
N ASN A 17 34.24 -34.19 -30.72
CA ASN A 17 33.81 -32.99 -30.01
C ASN A 17 32.31 -32.74 -30.26
N PHE A 18 31.45 -33.49 -29.57
CA PHE A 18 30.07 -33.08 -29.34
C PHE A 18 30.01 -32.35 -28.01
N ASN A 19 30.14 -31.02 -28.04
CA ASN A 19 29.68 -30.17 -26.95
C ASN A 19 28.25 -29.74 -27.30
N PRO A 20 27.19 -30.36 -26.76
CA PRO A 20 25.90 -29.71 -26.74
C PRO A 20 26.03 -28.52 -25.79
N SER A 21 26.14 -27.32 -26.36
CA SER A 21 25.88 -26.09 -25.61
C SER A 21 24.42 -26.13 -25.18
N PHE A 22 24.14 -26.64 -23.97
CA PHE A 22 22.84 -26.41 -23.34
C PHE A 22 22.74 -24.91 -23.09
N ALA A 23 22.00 -24.20 -23.94
CA ALA A 23 21.64 -22.81 -23.69
C ALA A 23 20.98 -22.75 -22.32
N ALA A 24 21.52 -21.94 -21.41
CA ALA A 24 20.96 -21.78 -20.07
C ALA A 24 19.49 -21.36 -20.20
N THR A 25 18.59 -22.07 -19.51
CA THR A 25 17.16 -21.74 -19.50
C THR A 25 16.96 -20.28 -19.09
N THR A 26 16.24 -19.52 -19.91
CA THR A 26 16.00 -18.10 -19.63
C THR A 26 15.23 -17.94 -18.32
N ILE A 27 15.35 -16.78 -17.67
CA ILE A 27 14.62 -16.51 -16.42
C ILE A 27 13.12 -16.63 -16.66
N ALA A 28 12.62 -16.13 -17.79
CA ALA A 28 11.21 -16.22 -18.17
C ALA A 28 10.71 -17.68 -18.21
N GLU A 29 11.52 -18.62 -18.70
CA GLU A 29 11.19 -20.05 -18.68
C GLU A 29 11.18 -20.65 -17.26
N ARG A 30 12.10 -20.22 -16.40
CA ARG A 30 12.15 -20.68 -14.99
C ARG A 30 10.92 -20.25 -14.18
N VAL A 31 10.37 -19.08 -14.49
CA VAL A 31 9.20 -18.51 -13.80
C VAL A 31 7.92 -18.57 -14.63
N LYS A 32 7.91 -19.39 -15.70
CA LYS A 32 6.77 -19.56 -16.60
C LYS A 32 5.47 -19.88 -15.85
N GLY A 33 4.43 -19.10 -16.12
CA GLY A 33 3.11 -19.27 -15.52
C GLY A 33 3.00 -18.87 -14.07
N LYS A 34 4.07 -18.34 -13.46
CA LYS A 34 4.06 -17.85 -12.09
C LYS A 34 3.60 -16.41 -12.03
N ILE A 35 3.01 -16.06 -10.90
CA ILE A 35 2.94 -14.67 -10.46
C ILE A 35 4.23 -14.39 -9.70
N VAL A 36 4.97 -13.37 -10.13
CA VAL A 36 6.24 -12.96 -9.51
C VAL A 36 6.07 -11.59 -8.86
N LEU A 37 6.77 -11.36 -7.76
CA LEU A 37 6.75 -10.12 -6.99
C LEU A 37 8.11 -9.44 -7.08
N GLN A 38 8.17 -8.20 -7.56
CA GLN A 38 9.42 -7.46 -7.61
C GLN A 38 9.83 -7.02 -6.20
N VAL A 39 10.76 -7.76 -5.58
CA VAL A 39 11.08 -7.61 -4.14
C VAL A 39 12.00 -6.43 -3.82
N GLU A 40 12.72 -5.91 -4.81
CA GLU A 40 13.65 -4.77 -4.67
C GLU A 40 12.99 -3.41 -5.03
N SER A 41 11.66 -3.41 -5.20
CA SER A 41 10.84 -2.23 -5.52
C SER A 41 9.58 -2.26 -4.64
N HIS A 42 8.48 -1.66 -5.09
CA HIS A 42 7.20 -1.54 -4.38
C HIS A 42 6.41 -2.87 -4.22
N GLY A 43 7.04 -4.04 -4.36
CA GLY A 43 6.36 -5.34 -4.29
C GLY A 43 5.42 -5.60 -5.47
N GLU A 44 5.69 -4.99 -6.61
CA GLU A 44 4.84 -5.05 -7.81
C GLU A 44 4.66 -6.47 -8.31
N ALA A 45 3.42 -6.86 -8.58
CA ALA A 45 3.08 -8.19 -9.07
C ALA A 45 3.06 -8.25 -10.59
N TYR A 46 3.66 -9.29 -11.15
CA TYR A 46 3.63 -9.58 -12.58
C TYR A 46 3.23 -11.04 -12.83
N TYR A 47 2.36 -11.26 -13.81
CA TYR A 47 2.03 -12.58 -14.33
C TYR A 47 2.92 -12.92 -15.52
N ILE A 48 3.65 -14.03 -15.45
CA ILE A 48 4.49 -14.49 -16.55
C ILE A 48 3.66 -15.43 -17.43
N TYR A 49 3.15 -14.92 -18.54
CA TYR A 49 2.18 -15.65 -19.35
C TYR A 49 2.82 -16.87 -20.04
N PRO A 50 2.30 -18.11 -19.84
CA PRO A 50 2.95 -19.32 -20.35
C PRO A 50 3.15 -19.38 -21.86
N ASP A 51 2.26 -18.76 -22.64
CA ASP A 51 2.22 -18.96 -24.08
C ASP A 51 3.19 -18.03 -24.84
N ASN A 52 3.67 -16.94 -24.21
CA ASN A 52 4.64 -16.04 -24.84
C ASN A 52 5.81 -15.60 -23.93
N LEU A 53 5.85 -16.10 -22.68
CA LEU A 53 6.90 -15.83 -21.70
C LEU A 53 7.08 -14.35 -21.36
N LYS A 54 6.10 -13.50 -21.64
CA LYS A 54 6.13 -12.09 -21.29
C LYS A 54 5.59 -11.86 -19.90
N ARG A 55 6.10 -10.83 -19.22
CA ARG A 55 5.59 -10.36 -17.93
C ARG A 55 4.42 -9.39 -18.17
N TYR A 56 3.31 -9.59 -17.47
CA TYR A 56 2.14 -8.72 -17.52
C TYR A 56 1.88 -8.15 -16.14
N PHE A 57 1.77 -6.83 -16.04
CA PHE A 57 1.67 -6.14 -14.76
C PHE A 57 0.30 -6.34 -14.11
N LEU A 58 0.25 -6.81 -12.87
CA LEU A 58 -0.98 -7.07 -12.09
C LEU A 58 -1.28 -5.98 -11.06
N GLY A 59 -0.47 -4.92 -10.97
CA GLY A 59 -0.55 -3.95 -9.86
C GLY A 59 -1.77 -3.01 -9.84
N ARG A 60 -2.73 -3.15 -10.77
CA ARG A 60 -4.00 -2.42 -10.75
C ARG A 60 -5.16 -3.38 -11.06
N PRO A 61 -6.37 -3.17 -10.49
CA PRO A 61 -7.55 -3.99 -10.79
C PRO A 61 -7.87 -4.07 -12.29
N GLN A 62 -7.74 -2.96 -13.01
CA GLN A 62 -7.98 -2.93 -14.47
C GLN A 62 -6.97 -3.79 -15.24
N ASN A 63 -5.68 -3.77 -14.87
CA ASN A 63 -4.67 -4.58 -15.54
C ASN A 63 -4.95 -6.08 -15.33
N ALA A 64 -5.29 -6.45 -14.09
CA ALA A 64 -5.69 -7.83 -13.79
C ALA A 64 -6.94 -8.23 -14.59
N PHE A 65 -7.93 -7.35 -14.71
CA PHE A 65 -9.11 -7.57 -15.54
C PHE A 65 -8.76 -7.75 -17.02
N ASP A 66 -7.91 -6.91 -17.59
CA ASP A 66 -7.49 -7.02 -19.00
C ASP A 66 -6.67 -8.29 -19.25
N ILE A 67 -5.79 -8.67 -18.32
CA ILE A 67 -5.07 -9.95 -18.34
C ILE A 67 -6.05 -11.12 -18.33
N MET A 68 -7.02 -11.11 -17.41
CA MET A 68 -8.05 -12.15 -17.35
C MET A 68 -8.83 -12.23 -18.66
N ARG A 69 -9.29 -11.11 -19.19
CA ARG A 69 -10.10 -11.03 -20.41
C ARG A 69 -9.33 -11.47 -21.67
N SER A 70 -8.07 -11.06 -21.81
CA SER A 70 -7.31 -11.24 -23.05
C SER A 70 -6.41 -12.48 -23.05
N LEU A 71 -5.95 -12.91 -21.88
CA LEU A 71 -5.02 -14.05 -21.73
C LEU A 71 -5.64 -15.24 -21.00
N GLY A 72 -6.83 -15.06 -20.40
CA GLY A 72 -7.57 -16.12 -19.73
C GLY A 72 -8.05 -17.18 -20.71
N LEU A 73 -7.97 -18.44 -20.30
CA LEU A 73 -8.46 -19.58 -21.06
C LEU A 73 -9.87 -19.95 -20.59
N GLY A 74 -10.86 -19.89 -21.48
CA GLY A 74 -12.21 -20.38 -21.17
C GLY A 74 -12.20 -21.87 -20.79
N ILE A 75 -12.96 -22.24 -19.76
CA ILE A 75 -13.08 -23.62 -19.29
C ILE A 75 -14.52 -23.98 -18.90
N THR A 76 -14.95 -25.19 -19.25
CA THR A 76 -16.25 -25.76 -18.87
C THR A 76 -16.23 -26.26 -17.43
N ASN A 77 -17.39 -26.38 -16.78
CA ASN A 77 -17.52 -26.89 -15.42
C ASN A 77 -16.96 -28.33 -15.32
N ALA A 78 -17.25 -29.17 -16.32
CA ALA A 78 -16.76 -30.54 -16.39
C ALA A 78 -15.22 -30.62 -16.46
N ASN A 79 -14.58 -29.72 -17.21
CA ASN A 79 -13.13 -29.69 -17.30
C ASN A 79 -12.47 -29.03 -16.10
N LEU A 80 -13.09 -27.98 -15.53
CA LEU A 80 -12.62 -27.36 -14.30
C LEU A 80 -12.59 -28.37 -13.16
N ALA A 81 -13.64 -29.20 -13.03
CA ALA A 81 -13.78 -30.25 -12.02
C ALA A 81 -12.62 -31.27 -12.01
N LYS A 82 -11.86 -31.41 -13.10
CA LYS A 82 -10.68 -32.28 -13.20
C LYS A 82 -9.42 -31.74 -12.51
N ILE A 83 -9.46 -30.49 -12.06
CA ILE A 83 -8.35 -29.80 -11.39
C ILE A 83 -8.67 -29.68 -9.90
N PRO A 84 -7.90 -30.24 -8.96
CA PRO A 84 -8.20 -30.15 -7.53
C PRO A 84 -8.14 -28.70 -7.02
N LYS A 85 -8.99 -28.34 -6.06
CA LYS A 85 -8.87 -27.09 -5.29
C LYS A 85 -7.68 -27.16 -4.34
N ASN A 86 -7.18 -26.02 -3.87
CA ASN A 86 -6.02 -25.95 -2.97
C ASN A 86 -6.11 -26.87 -1.73
N ASN A 87 -7.31 -27.01 -1.15
CA ASN A 87 -7.61 -27.82 0.03
C ASN A 87 -8.00 -29.28 -0.26
N ASP A 88 -8.08 -29.69 -1.53
CA ASP A 88 -8.42 -31.06 -1.90
C ASP A 88 -7.23 -32.02 -1.68
N SER A 89 -7.52 -33.26 -1.28
CA SER A 89 -6.53 -34.32 -1.05
C SER A 89 -6.19 -35.17 -2.28
N TRP A 90 -6.99 -35.08 -3.35
CA TRP A 90 -6.80 -35.81 -4.60
C TRP A 90 -5.94 -35.00 -5.59
N THR A 91 -5.34 -35.67 -6.58
CA THR A 91 -4.27 -35.12 -7.41
C THR A 91 -4.69 -34.62 -8.80
N GLY A 92 -5.95 -34.80 -9.20
CA GLY A 92 -6.40 -34.32 -10.50
C GLY A 92 -6.17 -35.27 -11.68
N GLU A 93 -6.71 -34.88 -12.84
CA GLU A 93 -6.35 -35.50 -14.12
C GLU A 93 -5.00 -34.94 -14.60
N THR A 94 -3.91 -35.61 -14.25
CA THR A 94 -2.52 -35.11 -14.41
C THR A 94 -2.21 -34.64 -15.85
N THR A 95 -2.65 -35.38 -16.87
CA THR A 95 -2.43 -35.00 -18.28
C THR A 95 -3.12 -33.69 -18.64
N PHE A 96 -4.34 -33.48 -18.14
CA PHE A 96 -5.09 -32.25 -18.36
C PHE A 96 -4.46 -31.08 -17.60
N ILE A 97 -4.14 -31.26 -16.32
CA ILE A 97 -3.50 -30.24 -15.47
C ILE A 97 -2.17 -29.77 -16.07
N ASN A 98 -1.36 -30.68 -16.59
CA ASN A 98 -0.08 -30.33 -17.22
C ASN A 98 -0.23 -29.40 -18.44
N ARG A 99 -1.39 -29.39 -19.11
CA ARG A 99 -1.67 -28.48 -20.24
C ARG A 99 -2.13 -27.08 -19.80
N VAL A 100 -2.69 -26.96 -18.60
CA VAL A 100 -3.30 -25.71 -18.11
C VAL A 100 -2.58 -25.10 -16.90
N LYS A 101 -1.57 -25.77 -16.34
CA LYS A 101 -0.75 -25.22 -15.25
C LYS A 101 -0.11 -23.91 -15.65
N GLY A 102 -0.16 -22.96 -14.72
CA GLY A 102 0.30 -21.60 -14.94
C GLY A 102 -0.66 -20.71 -15.71
N LYS A 103 -1.83 -21.20 -16.13
CA LYS A 103 -2.85 -20.39 -16.80
C LYS A 103 -3.87 -19.83 -15.80
N ILE A 104 -4.45 -18.69 -16.18
CA ILE A 104 -5.70 -18.18 -15.62
C ILE A 104 -6.83 -18.76 -16.45
N LEU A 105 -7.83 -19.33 -15.80
CA LEU A 105 -8.99 -19.98 -16.39
C LEU A 105 -10.24 -19.16 -16.11
N LEU A 106 -11.10 -19.01 -17.11
CA LEU A 106 -12.40 -18.35 -16.97
C LEU A 106 -13.50 -19.39 -17.11
N GLN A 107 -14.29 -19.57 -16.06
CA GLN A 107 -15.37 -20.55 -16.04
C GLN A 107 -16.58 -20.02 -16.83
N VAL A 108 -16.79 -20.56 -18.03
CA VAL A 108 -17.74 -19.98 -19.01
C VAL A 108 -19.18 -20.45 -18.86
N GLU A 109 -19.44 -21.50 -18.08
CA GLU A 109 -20.76 -22.13 -17.92
C GLU A 109 -21.46 -21.76 -16.59
N GLN A 110 -20.95 -20.74 -15.89
CA GLN A 110 -21.52 -20.25 -14.62
C GLN A 110 -21.35 -18.72 -14.51
N ASN A 111 -20.94 -18.20 -13.36
CA ASN A 111 -20.88 -16.76 -13.07
C ASN A 111 -19.64 -16.05 -13.65
N GLY A 112 -18.92 -16.66 -14.60
CA GLY A 112 -17.69 -16.06 -15.16
C GLY A 112 -16.49 -16.07 -14.19
N GLU A 113 -16.48 -17.00 -13.24
CA GLU A 113 -15.45 -17.08 -12.19
C GLU A 113 -14.05 -17.29 -12.76
N ALA A 114 -13.07 -16.58 -12.20
CA ALA A 114 -11.67 -16.72 -12.57
C ALA A 114 -10.91 -17.65 -11.62
N TRP A 115 -10.03 -18.49 -12.17
CA TRP A 115 -9.24 -19.46 -11.43
C TRP A 115 -7.78 -19.44 -11.90
N TYR A 116 -6.81 -19.46 -10.98
CA TYR A 116 -5.39 -19.60 -11.30
C TYR A 116 -4.90 -21.02 -11.01
N VAL A 117 -4.29 -21.69 -11.99
CA VAL A 117 -3.71 -23.03 -11.79
C VAL A 117 -2.23 -22.90 -11.43
N TYR A 118 -1.87 -23.17 -10.19
CA TYR A 118 -0.51 -22.90 -9.72
C TYR A 118 0.51 -23.90 -10.31
N PRO A 119 1.61 -23.45 -10.96
CA PRO A 119 2.56 -24.34 -11.63
C PRO A 119 3.19 -25.41 -10.75
N ASN A 120 3.42 -25.15 -9.46
CA ASN A 120 4.19 -26.05 -8.60
C ASN A 120 3.37 -27.25 -8.09
N ASN A 121 2.06 -27.10 -7.91
CA ASN A 121 1.20 -28.17 -7.36
C ASN A 121 0.03 -28.57 -8.26
N GLY A 122 -0.19 -27.85 -9.37
CA GLY A 122 -1.26 -28.15 -10.31
C GLY A 122 -2.68 -27.92 -9.79
N LYS A 123 -2.83 -27.31 -8.60
CA LYS A 123 -4.13 -27.02 -7.98
C LYS A 123 -4.69 -25.68 -8.47
N ARG A 124 -6.01 -25.56 -8.50
CA ARG A 124 -6.72 -24.32 -8.84
C ARG A 124 -6.99 -23.48 -7.60
N TYR A 125 -6.79 -22.17 -7.74
CA TYR A 125 -7.02 -21.15 -6.73
C TYR A 125 -8.02 -20.14 -7.27
N PHE A 126 -9.00 -19.77 -6.45
CA PHE A 126 -10.04 -18.83 -6.86
C PHE A 126 -9.46 -17.41 -6.99
N LEU A 127 -9.84 -16.69 -8.05
CA LEU A 127 -9.37 -15.33 -8.37
C LEU A 127 -10.55 -14.34 -8.50
N GLY A 128 -11.71 -14.66 -7.93
CA GLY A 128 -12.94 -13.90 -8.16
C GLY A 128 -13.06 -12.58 -7.37
N ARG A 129 -12.34 -12.43 -6.25
CA ARG A 129 -12.36 -11.19 -5.45
C ARG A 129 -10.95 -10.63 -5.24
N PRO A 130 -10.80 -9.31 -4.97
CA PRO A 130 -9.50 -8.71 -4.67
C PRO A 130 -8.75 -9.40 -3.53
N SER A 131 -9.45 -9.84 -2.48
CA SER A 131 -8.86 -10.58 -1.37
C SER A 131 -8.32 -11.96 -1.77
N ASP A 132 -8.96 -12.66 -2.71
CA ASP A 132 -8.49 -13.96 -3.20
C ASP A 132 -7.22 -13.80 -4.05
N ALA A 133 -7.19 -12.78 -4.91
CA ALA A 133 -6.00 -12.43 -5.69
C ALA A 133 -4.84 -12.02 -4.78
N PHE A 134 -5.09 -11.25 -3.73
CA PHE A 134 -4.09 -10.91 -2.72
C PHE A 134 -3.54 -12.15 -2.02
N ASN A 135 -4.41 -13.09 -1.62
CA ASN A 135 -4.00 -14.34 -0.99
C ASN A 135 -3.13 -15.20 -1.91
N ILE A 136 -3.44 -15.26 -3.21
CA ILE A 136 -2.62 -15.95 -4.22
C ILE A 136 -1.25 -15.28 -4.33
N MET A 137 -1.19 -13.95 -4.49
CA MET A 137 0.07 -13.21 -4.58
C MET A 137 0.95 -13.44 -3.35
N ARG A 138 0.35 -13.40 -2.17
CA ARG A 138 1.05 -13.60 -0.90
C ARG A 138 1.56 -15.03 -0.71
N SER A 139 0.72 -16.04 -0.99
CA SER A 139 1.04 -17.45 -0.65
C SER A 139 1.79 -18.19 -1.75
N LEU A 140 1.60 -17.79 -3.01
CA LEU A 140 2.13 -18.49 -4.17
C LEU A 140 3.11 -17.64 -4.99
N GLY A 141 3.15 -16.33 -4.74
CA GLY A 141 4.01 -15.38 -5.43
C GLY A 141 5.49 -15.71 -5.22
N LEU A 142 6.25 -15.64 -6.30
CA LEU A 142 7.70 -15.86 -6.26
C LEU A 142 8.42 -14.52 -6.31
N GLY A 143 9.27 -14.24 -5.32
CA GLY A 143 10.12 -13.05 -5.36
C GLY A 143 11.07 -13.06 -6.57
N ILE A 144 11.23 -11.91 -7.22
CA ILE A 144 12.17 -11.70 -8.32
C ILE A 144 12.87 -10.35 -8.18
N THR A 145 14.18 -10.31 -8.47
CA THR A 145 14.96 -9.07 -8.42
C THR A 145 14.59 -8.16 -9.59
N THR A 146 14.87 -6.86 -9.46
CA THR A 146 14.65 -5.89 -10.55
C THR A 146 15.46 -6.28 -11.79
N THR A 147 16.70 -6.72 -11.60
CA THR A 147 17.60 -7.18 -12.67
C THR A 147 17.11 -8.45 -13.35
N ASP A 148 16.50 -9.38 -12.63
CA ASP A 148 15.99 -10.61 -13.24
C ASP A 148 14.64 -10.42 -13.89
N LEU A 149 13.79 -9.56 -13.31
CA LEU A 149 12.53 -9.18 -13.91
C LEU A 149 12.76 -8.44 -15.23
N SER A 150 13.73 -7.51 -15.28
CA SER A 150 14.03 -6.70 -16.47
C SER A 150 14.38 -7.55 -17.70
N LYS A 151 14.95 -8.74 -17.50
CA LYS A 151 15.28 -9.72 -18.56
C LYS A 151 14.04 -10.42 -19.16
N ILE A 152 12.86 -10.26 -18.56
CA ILE A 152 11.60 -10.81 -19.07
C ILE A 152 10.84 -9.72 -19.82
N ALA A 153 10.60 -9.88 -21.12
CA ALA A 153 9.93 -8.86 -21.94
C ALA A 153 8.53 -8.50 -21.40
N LEU A 154 8.19 -7.20 -21.40
CA LEU A 154 6.87 -6.72 -21.00
C LEU A 154 5.82 -7.09 -22.06
N GLY A 155 4.70 -7.63 -21.59
CA GLY A 155 3.53 -7.94 -22.41
C GLY A 155 2.60 -6.74 -22.53
N THR A 156 2.05 -6.53 -23.73
CA THR A 156 1.02 -5.53 -24.00
C THR A 156 -0.31 -6.21 -24.27
N ILE A 157 -1.40 -5.61 -23.80
CA ILE A 157 -2.77 -6.05 -24.08
C ILE A 157 -3.44 -4.90 -24.84
N SER A 158 -3.69 -5.08 -26.13
CA SER A 158 -4.36 -4.08 -26.95
C SER A 158 -5.85 -4.02 -26.56
N GLY A 159 -6.25 -3.00 -25.79
CA GLY A 159 -7.65 -2.72 -25.53
C GLY A 159 -8.34 -2.25 -26.81
N THR A 160 -9.42 -2.92 -27.20
CA THR A 160 -10.34 -2.44 -28.24
C THR A 160 -10.90 -1.07 -27.87
N GLY A 161 -10.46 -0.04 -28.60
CA GLY A 161 -10.93 1.34 -28.50
C GLY A 161 -10.22 2.23 -29.52
N SER A 162 -10.84 2.39 -30.68
CA SER A 162 -10.49 3.30 -31.79
C SER A 162 -9.30 2.94 -32.68
N THR A 163 -9.60 2.30 -33.81
CA THR A 163 -8.74 2.27 -35.01
C THR A 163 -9.32 3.21 -36.06
N GLY A 164 -8.55 4.23 -36.43
CA GLY A 164 -8.70 5.00 -37.66
C GLY A 164 -7.32 5.47 -38.13
N GLY A 165 -6.82 4.87 -39.22
CA GLY A 165 -5.86 5.48 -40.15
C GLY A 165 -4.35 5.33 -39.89
N THR A 166 -3.74 4.33 -40.55
CA THR A 166 -2.58 4.41 -41.50
C THR A 166 -1.61 5.60 -41.39
N SER A 167 -0.28 5.51 -41.55
CA SER A 167 0.62 4.48 -42.08
C SER A 167 2.06 5.04 -42.09
N GLY A 168 3.06 4.18 -41.90
CA GLY A 168 4.29 4.18 -42.71
C GLY A 168 5.59 4.77 -42.13
N GLY A 169 6.64 3.94 -42.11
CA GLY A 169 8.03 4.39 -42.35
C GLY A 169 9.11 3.86 -41.40
N ASP A 170 9.69 2.69 -41.72
CA ASP A 170 10.95 2.17 -41.18
C ASP A 170 12.17 3.04 -41.59
N THR A 171 13.16 3.28 -40.72
CA THR A 171 14.50 2.62 -40.72
C THR A 171 15.43 3.18 -39.61
N PRO A 172 16.45 2.41 -39.15
CA PRO A 172 17.19 2.58 -37.89
C PRO A 172 18.61 3.17 -38.04
N GLY A 173 19.17 3.72 -36.95
CA GLY A 173 20.57 4.19 -36.90
C GLY A 173 21.04 4.76 -35.55
N ASP A 174 21.42 3.85 -34.66
CA ASP A 174 22.52 3.81 -33.68
C ASP A 174 23.21 5.04 -33.01
N THR A 175 23.59 4.77 -31.74
CA THR A 175 24.63 5.31 -30.85
C THR A 175 24.52 6.72 -30.22
N GLY A 176 24.34 6.72 -28.89
CA GLY A 176 24.59 7.84 -28.01
C GLY A 176 24.18 7.54 -26.57
N ASP A 177 25.02 6.80 -25.85
CA ASP A 177 24.91 6.54 -24.41
C ASP A 177 24.90 7.85 -23.60
N THR A 178 23.76 8.12 -22.94
CA THR A 178 23.72 8.73 -21.62
C THR A 178 22.63 8.01 -20.81
N GLY A 179 23.01 7.32 -19.74
CA GLY A 179 22.16 6.57 -18.79
C GLY A 179 20.73 7.08 -18.60
N GLY A 180 19.83 6.63 -19.47
CA GLY A 180 18.41 6.99 -19.49
C GLY A 180 17.59 6.04 -18.64
N ASN A 181 17.01 6.57 -17.57
CA ASN A 181 15.90 6.03 -16.80
C ASN A 181 14.82 5.43 -17.73
N THR A 182 14.75 4.10 -17.86
CA THR A 182 13.73 3.44 -18.69
C THR A 182 12.41 3.31 -17.93
N ASN A 183 11.83 4.43 -17.52
CA ASN A 183 10.38 4.58 -17.51
C ASN A 183 10.00 4.72 -18.99
N THR A 184 9.57 3.64 -19.65
CA THR A 184 8.82 3.80 -20.90
C THR A 184 7.51 4.47 -20.51
N GLU A 185 7.50 5.80 -20.62
CA GLU A 185 6.37 6.64 -20.24
C GLU A 185 5.11 6.18 -20.96
N ASP A 186 4.01 6.11 -20.21
CA ASP A 186 2.67 5.91 -20.77
C ASP A 186 2.50 6.90 -21.94
N PRO A 187 2.16 6.45 -23.15
CA PRO A 187 1.95 7.34 -24.30
C PRO A 187 0.84 8.37 -24.04
N ASN A 188 0.01 8.18 -23.02
CA ASN A 188 -1.01 9.13 -22.54
C ASN A 188 -0.52 10.04 -21.39
N SER A 189 0.76 10.01 -21.06
CA SER A 189 1.34 10.90 -20.06
C SER A 189 1.79 12.24 -20.66
N ILE A 190 1.86 13.26 -19.81
CA ILE A 190 2.44 14.56 -20.15
C ILE A 190 3.51 14.91 -19.13
N ILE A 191 4.70 15.26 -19.61
CA ILE A 191 5.79 15.75 -18.78
C ILE A 191 5.60 17.25 -18.57
N VAL A 192 5.74 17.72 -17.33
CA VAL A 192 5.68 19.14 -16.98
C VAL A 192 6.90 19.56 -16.16
N SER A 193 7.48 20.71 -16.48
CA SER A 193 8.71 21.23 -15.86
C SER A 193 8.56 22.60 -15.20
N ASN A 194 7.35 23.17 -15.20
CA ASN A 194 7.03 24.43 -14.55
C ASN A 194 5.53 24.51 -14.19
N VAL A 195 5.16 25.53 -13.40
CA VAL A 195 3.79 25.72 -12.88
C VAL A 195 2.77 25.94 -13.99
N SER A 196 3.10 26.70 -15.04
CA SER A 196 2.17 26.93 -16.17
C SER A 196 1.82 25.61 -16.85
N ALA A 197 2.84 24.81 -17.19
CA ALA A 197 2.64 23.51 -17.82
C ALA A 197 1.87 22.53 -16.93
N LEU A 198 2.07 22.58 -15.61
CA LEU A 198 1.31 21.78 -14.65
C LEU A 198 -0.18 22.17 -14.64
N ASN A 199 -0.50 23.47 -14.64
CA ASN A 199 -1.88 23.96 -14.73
C ASN A 199 -2.53 23.54 -16.04
N ASP A 200 -1.87 23.76 -17.18
CA ASP A 200 -2.39 23.38 -18.49
C ASP A 200 -2.63 21.86 -18.58
N ALA A 201 -1.72 21.06 -18.01
CA ALA A 201 -1.87 19.61 -17.96
C ALA A 201 -3.07 19.18 -17.11
N LEU A 202 -3.30 19.83 -15.97
CA LEU A 202 -4.46 19.56 -15.11
C LEU A 202 -5.77 19.99 -15.75
N GLU A 203 -5.82 21.14 -16.43
CA GLU A 203 -7.00 21.57 -17.19
C GLU A 203 -7.36 20.55 -18.28
N ASN A 204 -6.36 20.08 -19.03
CA ASN A 204 -6.55 19.02 -20.03
C ASN A 204 -6.98 17.69 -19.40
N ALA A 205 -6.47 17.37 -18.22
CA ALA A 205 -6.85 16.17 -17.48
C ALA A 205 -8.30 16.23 -16.97
N ASN A 206 -8.73 17.40 -16.50
CA ASN A 206 -10.11 17.69 -16.10
C ASN A 206 -11.07 17.55 -17.29
N ASN A 207 -10.62 17.87 -18.50
CA ASN A 207 -11.37 17.70 -19.75
C ASN A 207 -11.29 16.27 -20.34
N GLY A 208 -10.61 15.34 -19.66
CA GLY A 208 -10.62 13.91 -19.98
C GLY A 208 -9.59 13.43 -21.02
N ILE A 209 -8.66 14.29 -21.45
CA ILE A 209 -7.79 14.03 -22.62
C ILE A 209 -6.50 13.26 -22.23
N LYS A 210 -5.83 13.65 -21.14
CA LYS A 210 -4.62 12.99 -20.62
C LYS A 210 -4.70 12.92 -19.11
N LYS A 211 -4.55 11.72 -18.55
CA LYS A 211 -4.79 11.52 -17.12
C LYS A 211 -3.53 11.33 -16.29
N THR A 212 -2.36 11.14 -16.90
CA THR A 212 -1.10 10.97 -16.17
C THR A 212 -0.19 12.17 -16.40
N ILE A 213 0.17 12.88 -15.32
CA ILE A 213 1.07 14.03 -15.33
C ILE A 213 2.37 13.62 -14.62
N LEU A 214 3.47 13.66 -15.37
CA LEU A 214 4.83 13.39 -14.88
C LEU A 214 5.52 14.72 -14.60
N VAL A 215 5.86 14.96 -13.35
CA VAL A 215 6.46 16.21 -12.90
C VAL A 215 7.96 16.05 -12.83
N GLU A 216 8.69 16.90 -13.56
CA GLU A 216 10.16 16.96 -13.49
C GLU A 216 10.64 17.43 -12.11
N ASN A 217 11.90 17.10 -11.80
CA ASN A 217 12.52 17.59 -10.58
C ASN A 217 12.52 19.13 -10.56
N GLY A 218 12.10 19.71 -9.45
CA GLY A 218 12.00 21.16 -9.30
C GLY A 218 11.14 21.58 -8.12
N THR A 219 11.17 22.89 -7.85
CA THR A 219 10.26 23.54 -6.91
C THR A 219 9.22 24.34 -7.69
N TYR A 220 7.96 23.99 -7.49
CA TYR A 220 6.79 24.54 -8.16
C TYR A 220 6.04 25.39 -7.13
N THR A 221 6.31 26.69 -7.12
CA THR A 221 5.59 27.64 -6.25
C THR A 221 4.31 28.07 -6.96
N ILE A 222 3.18 27.51 -6.53
CA ILE A 222 1.87 27.82 -7.09
C ILE A 222 1.33 29.10 -6.48
N ASN A 223 0.49 29.83 -7.23
CA ASN A 223 -0.16 31.06 -6.78
C ASN A 223 -1.68 30.89 -6.58
N ASN A 224 -2.22 29.71 -6.88
CA ASN A 224 -3.61 29.30 -6.68
C ASN A 224 -3.65 27.79 -6.44
N MET A 225 -4.74 27.31 -5.82
CA MET A 225 -4.95 25.87 -5.67
C MET A 225 -5.10 25.16 -7.02
N LEU A 226 -4.59 23.94 -7.11
CA LEU A 226 -4.72 23.07 -8.28
C LEU A 226 -6.05 22.30 -8.20
N TRP A 227 -6.98 22.63 -9.09
CA TRP A 227 -8.30 21.99 -9.14
C TRP A 227 -8.26 20.68 -9.95
N VAL A 228 -8.78 19.59 -9.37
CA VAL A 228 -8.85 18.27 -10.00
C VAL A 228 -10.30 17.77 -10.03
N SER A 229 -11.04 18.07 -11.09
CA SER A 229 -12.39 17.52 -11.32
C SER A 229 -12.41 16.29 -12.22
N GLY A 230 -11.34 16.03 -12.96
CA GLY A 230 -11.24 14.87 -13.83
C GLY A 230 -11.13 13.56 -13.05
N ASN A 231 -11.87 12.54 -13.48
CA ASN A 231 -11.75 11.20 -12.90
C ASN A 231 -10.49 10.49 -13.41
N GLY A 232 -9.77 9.78 -12.53
CA GLY A 232 -8.63 8.93 -12.86
C GLY A 232 -7.33 9.71 -13.09
N VAL A 233 -7.27 10.97 -12.67
CA VAL A 233 -6.07 11.80 -12.80
C VAL A 233 -4.97 11.28 -11.88
N THR A 234 -3.75 11.18 -12.40
CA THR A 234 -2.54 10.81 -11.69
C THR A 234 -1.52 11.92 -11.83
N VAL A 235 -1.03 12.46 -10.72
CA VAL A 235 0.10 13.38 -10.69
C VAL A 235 1.24 12.71 -9.94
N ARG A 236 2.40 12.54 -10.57
CA ARG A 236 3.55 11.91 -9.93
C ARG A 236 4.87 12.51 -10.37
N SER A 237 5.88 12.40 -9.52
CA SER A 237 7.26 12.68 -9.94
C SER A 237 7.70 11.76 -11.08
N ARG A 238 8.48 12.29 -12.01
CA ARG A 238 9.17 11.52 -13.04
C ARG A 238 10.32 10.69 -12.46
N SER A 239 11.00 11.20 -11.45
CA SER A 239 12.17 10.57 -10.81
C SER A 239 11.81 9.51 -9.78
N GLY A 240 10.58 9.52 -9.24
CA GLY A 240 10.18 8.67 -8.12
C GLY A 240 10.74 9.14 -6.76
N ASN A 241 11.47 10.27 -6.72
CA ASN A 241 12.02 10.83 -5.50
C ASN A 241 11.15 11.97 -4.97
N ARG A 242 10.53 11.75 -3.81
CA ARG A 242 9.63 12.74 -3.17
C ARG A 242 10.32 14.06 -2.78
N GLU A 243 11.63 14.03 -2.55
CA GLU A 243 12.41 15.21 -2.17
C GLU A 243 12.85 16.03 -3.39
N ALA A 244 12.74 15.47 -4.60
CA ALA A 244 13.16 16.13 -5.84
C ALA A 244 12.04 16.93 -6.52
N VAL A 245 10.78 16.65 -6.19
CA VAL A 245 9.60 17.36 -6.71
C VAL A 245 8.85 18.00 -5.53
N ILE A 246 8.86 19.32 -5.48
CA ILE A 246 8.24 20.10 -4.40
C ILE A 246 7.15 20.97 -4.99
N LEU A 247 5.90 20.75 -4.61
CA LEU A 247 4.79 21.66 -4.88
C LEU A 247 4.53 22.45 -3.59
N GLN A 248 4.55 23.78 -3.69
CA GLN A 248 4.39 24.63 -2.52
C GLN A 248 3.51 25.85 -2.80
N GLY A 249 2.75 26.28 -1.78
CA GLY A 249 2.14 27.60 -1.76
C GLY A 249 3.11 28.67 -1.24
N ASP A 250 2.55 29.77 -0.76
CA ASP A 250 3.28 30.94 -0.25
C ASP A 250 3.50 30.90 1.28
N GLY A 251 2.86 30.00 2.02
CA GLY A 251 3.07 29.80 3.47
C GLY A 251 1.82 29.32 4.21
N MET A 252 1.98 28.88 5.46
CA MET A 252 0.85 28.49 6.34
C MET A 252 -0.07 29.67 6.73
N ALA A 253 0.43 30.90 6.58
CA ALA A 253 -0.35 32.14 6.73
C ALA A 253 -0.46 32.89 5.38
N GLY A 254 -0.23 32.17 4.27
CA GLY A 254 -0.24 32.70 2.91
C GLY A 254 -1.64 32.77 2.30
N SER A 255 -1.68 33.05 1.00
CA SER A 255 -2.91 33.18 0.20
C SER A 255 -3.33 31.89 -0.48
N VAL A 256 -2.42 30.93 -0.68
CA VAL A 256 -2.73 29.65 -1.31
C VAL A 256 -3.32 28.70 -0.28
N SER A 257 -4.63 28.44 -0.39
CA SER A 257 -5.35 27.57 0.55
C SER A 257 -4.94 26.10 0.45
N HIS A 258 -4.79 25.57 -0.77
CA HIS A 258 -4.49 24.15 -0.99
C HIS A 258 -3.43 23.93 -2.06
N ILE A 259 -2.74 22.78 -2.04
CA ILE A 259 -2.05 22.32 -3.25
C ILE A 259 -3.08 21.71 -4.19
N PHE A 260 -3.72 20.60 -3.81
CA PHE A 260 -4.77 19.96 -4.61
C PHE A 260 -6.14 20.08 -3.95
N ASN A 261 -7.12 20.56 -4.70
CA ASN A 261 -8.53 20.49 -4.33
C ASN A 261 -9.26 19.59 -5.35
N VAL A 262 -9.77 18.47 -4.87
CA VAL A 262 -10.11 17.30 -5.70
C VAL A 262 -11.61 17.02 -5.61
N ALA A 263 -12.27 17.03 -6.77
CA ALA A 263 -13.67 16.65 -6.95
C ALA A 263 -13.85 15.42 -7.85
N GLY A 264 -12.78 14.97 -8.53
CA GLY A 264 -12.81 13.79 -9.38
C GLY A 264 -12.42 12.50 -8.65
N ASN A 265 -13.11 11.40 -8.96
CA ASN A 265 -12.83 10.07 -8.44
C ASN A 265 -11.50 9.51 -8.98
N ASN A 266 -10.91 8.56 -8.26
CA ASN A 266 -9.70 7.84 -8.64
C ASN A 266 -8.48 8.76 -8.85
N PHE A 267 -8.40 9.87 -8.11
CA PHE A 267 -7.22 10.73 -8.12
C PHE A 267 -6.04 10.04 -7.43
N SER A 268 -4.87 10.03 -8.08
CA SER A 268 -3.64 9.49 -7.52
C SER A 268 -2.55 10.55 -7.48
N VAL A 269 -1.89 10.69 -6.34
CA VAL A 269 -0.70 11.54 -6.18
C VAL A 269 0.45 10.73 -5.62
N LYS A 270 1.64 10.85 -6.23
CA LYS A 270 2.80 10.04 -5.82
C LYS A 270 4.12 10.78 -5.86
N ASP A 271 5.04 10.36 -5.00
CA ASP A 271 6.47 10.64 -5.11
C ASP A 271 6.82 12.14 -5.08
N MET A 272 6.22 12.93 -4.18
CA MET A 272 6.49 14.38 -4.10
C MET A 272 6.29 14.96 -2.70
N THR A 273 6.81 16.17 -2.51
CA THR A 273 6.59 17.00 -1.31
C THR A 273 5.51 18.03 -1.57
N LEU A 274 4.54 18.14 -0.67
CA LEU A 274 3.45 19.10 -0.69
C LEU A 274 3.55 19.98 0.56
N LYS A 275 3.75 21.29 0.40
CA LYS A 275 4.02 22.16 1.56
C LYS A 275 3.54 23.60 1.49
N ARG A 276 3.56 24.29 2.64
CA ARG A 276 3.40 25.75 2.75
C ARG A 276 2.09 26.27 2.15
N VAL A 277 0.97 25.72 2.57
CA VAL A 277 -0.37 26.20 2.20
C VAL A 277 -1.16 26.58 3.43
N ALA A 278 -2.10 27.51 3.29
CA ALA A 278 -2.86 28.09 4.40
C ALA A 278 -3.87 27.11 5.02
N ASN A 279 -4.34 26.12 4.27
CA ASN A 279 -5.29 25.11 4.76
C ASN A 279 -4.68 23.71 4.59
N HIS A 280 -5.07 22.97 3.55
CA HIS A 280 -4.74 21.55 3.39
C HIS A 280 -3.84 21.32 2.19
N ALA A 281 -2.81 20.47 2.29
CA ALA A 281 -2.05 20.09 1.11
C ALA A 281 -2.97 19.40 0.07
N ILE A 282 -3.88 18.54 0.53
CA ILE A 282 -4.90 17.93 -0.31
C ILE A 282 -6.25 18.02 0.40
N GLN A 283 -7.27 18.51 -0.29
CA GLN A 283 -8.67 18.33 0.11
C GLN A 283 -9.42 17.52 -0.95
N LEU A 284 -10.13 16.48 -0.50
CA LEU A 284 -11.15 15.80 -1.30
C LEU A 284 -12.53 16.38 -0.98
N GLN A 285 -13.36 16.58 -2.00
CA GLN A 285 -14.78 16.84 -1.81
C GLN A 285 -15.48 15.59 -1.25
N ALA A 286 -16.64 15.75 -0.61
CA ALA A 286 -17.28 14.69 0.19
C ALA A 286 -17.57 13.38 -0.57
N ASN A 287 -17.81 13.45 -1.89
CA ASN A 287 -18.20 12.30 -2.73
C ASN A 287 -17.08 11.88 -3.70
N VAL A 288 -15.84 11.80 -3.20
CA VAL A 288 -14.67 11.41 -3.99
C VAL A 288 -14.22 10.01 -3.60
N ASP A 289 -14.30 9.07 -4.54
CA ASP A 289 -13.92 7.68 -4.33
C ASP A 289 -12.55 7.34 -4.90
N GLY A 290 -11.89 6.33 -4.34
CA GLY A 290 -10.70 5.69 -4.92
C GLY A 290 -9.45 6.57 -4.91
N PHE A 291 -9.37 7.55 -4.01
CA PHE A 291 -8.19 8.37 -3.83
C PHE A 291 -6.95 7.53 -3.46
N SER A 292 -5.78 7.89 -3.98
CA SER A 292 -4.51 7.29 -3.56
C SER A 292 -3.40 8.32 -3.37
N ALA A 293 -2.79 8.32 -2.20
CA ALA A 293 -1.53 8.99 -1.91
C ALA A 293 -0.47 7.94 -1.55
N ASN A 294 0.67 7.96 -2.26
CA ASN A 294 1.79 7.05 -1.99
C ASN A 294 3.12 7.81 -2.04
N ASN A 295 4.00 7.58 -1.06
CA ASN A 295 5.34 8.19 -1.04
C ASN A 295 5.29 9.74 -1.07
N ILE A 296 4.32 10.33 -0.36
CA ILE A 296 4.17 11.78 -0.25
C ILE A 296 4.87 12.30 1.00
N HIS A 297 5.43 13.51 0.93
CA HIS A 297 5.86 14.26 2.09
C HIS A 297 4.91 15.47 2.26
N PHE A 298 3.99 15.36 3.22
CA PHE A 298 3.13 16.45 3.67
C PHE A 298 3.86 17.26 4.73
N LEU A 299 4.10 18.55 4.46
CA LEU A 299 4.98 19.37 5.29
C LEU A 299 4.41 20.78 5.49
N ASP A 300 4.28 21.21 6.74
CA ASP A 300 3.93 22.60 7.09
C ASP A 300 2.67 23.14 6.38
N THR A 301 1.50 22.58 6.72
CA THR A 301 0.17 23.06 6.30
C THR A 301 -0.47 23.90 7.42
N GLY A 302 -1.30 24.89 7.07
CA GLY A 302 -1.97 25.73 8.08
C GLY A 302 -3.08 25.01 8.86
N GLU A 303 -3.67 23.97 8.25
CA GLU A 303 -4.70 23.12 8.83
C GLU A 303 -4.38 21.63 8.55
N GLN A 304 -5.37 20.73 8.53
CA GLN A 304 -5.18 19.29 8.31
C GLN A 304 -4.46 19.01 6.99
N MET A 305 -3.48 18.11 6.98
CA MET A 305 -2.64 17.89 5.79
C MET A 305 -3.39 17.23 4.63
N LEU A 306 -4.18 16.20 4.93
CA LEU A 306 -5.12 15.56 4.01
C LEU A 306 -6.53 15.63 4.61
N LYS A 307 -7.43 16.35 3.94
CA LYS A 307 -8.81 16.55 4.38
C LYS A 307 -9.81 15.88 3.44
N ILE A 308 -10.82 15.24 3.99
CA ILE A 308 -12.06 14.91 3.27
C ILE A 308 -13.15 15.85 3.80
N ALA A 309 -13.77 16.59 2.88
CA ALA A 309 -14.76 17.59 3.22
C ALA A 309 -16.00 16.96 3.88
N TYR A 310 -16.57 17.69 4.85
CA TYR A 310 -17.82 17.31 5.49
C TYR A 310 -19.01 17.95 4.78
N ASP A 311 -20.00 17.15 4.38
CA ASP A 311 -21.27 17.63 3.83
C ASP A 311 -22.43 17.25 4.75
N ALA A 312 -22.70 18.07 5.77
CA ALA A 312 -23.84 17.88 6.67
C ALA A 312 -25.20 17.81 5.94
N GLY A 313 -25.32 18.41 4.75
CA GLY A 313 -26.56 18.40 3.97
C GLY A 313 -26.79 17.10 3.22
N ASN A 314 -25.75 16.27 3.07
CA ASN A 314 -25.82 15.04 2.29
C ASN A 314 -24.92 13.94 2.86
N MET A 315 -25.39 13.27 3.92
CA MET A 315 -24.67 12.11 4.50
C MET A 315 -24.70 10.85 3.64
N SER A 316 -25.36 10.88 2.47
CA SER A 316 -25.22 9.82 1.45
C SER A 316 -23.98 9.99 0.58
N ALA A 317 -23.39 11.19 0.53
CA ALA A 317 -22.11 11.44 -0.11
C ALA A 317 -20.98 11.01 0.83
N SER A 318 -20.43 9.83 0.58
CA SER A 318 -19.24 9.31 1.26
C SER A 318 -18.04 9.29 0.33
N SER A 319 -16.85 9.34 0.92
CA SER A 319 -15.59 9.16 0.21
C SER A 319 -15.11 7.73 0.45
N ASP A 320 -15.16 6.88 -0.57
CA ASP A 320 -14.95 5.44 -0.38
C ASP A 320 -13.63 4.95 -0.97
N ASN A 321 -13.06 3.93 -0.33
CA ASN A 321 -11.92 3.14 -0.84
C ASN A 321 -10.63 3.96 -1.04
N GLY A 322 -10.37 4.95 -0.20
CA GLY A 322 -9.12 5.70 -0.25
C GLY A 322 -7.92 4.95 0.33
N LEU A 323 -6.73 5.26 -0.17
CA LEU A 323 -5.46 4.65 0.23
C LEU A 323 -4.41 5.73 0.51
N VAL A 324 -3.84 5.73 1.71
CA VAL A 324 -2.68 6.56 2.09
C VAL A 324 -1.58 5.64 2.58
N GLU A 325 -0.46 5.61 1.87
CA GLU A 325 0.65 4.73 2.25
C GLU A 325 2.05 5.28 2.01
N ASN A 326 3.02 4.75 2.77
CA ASN A 326 4.45 5.05 2.64
C ASN A 326 4.78 6.55 2.71
N SER A 327 3.93 7.36 3.32
CA SER A 327 4.00 8.82 3.32
C SER A 327 4.51 9.37 4.65
N LEU A 328 5.05 10.58 4.62
CA LEU A 328 5.53 11.33 5.78
C LEU A 328 4.64 12.56 5.97
N PHE A 329 4.16 12.76 7.18
CA PHE A 329 3.37 13.90 7.62
C PHE A 329 4.13 14.56 8.77
N GLU A 330 4.62 15.78 8.58
CA GLU A 330 5.36 16.45 9.65
C GLU A 330 5.29 17.98 9.64
N TYR A 331 5.58 18.55 10.80
CA TYR A 331 5.89 19.97 10.94
C TYR A 331 7.38 20.15 11.19
N SER A 332 8.03 20.93 10.32
CA SER A 332 9.48 21.17 10.37
C SER A 332 9.93 21.88 11.64
N ALA A 333 9.04 22.71 12.22
CA ALA A 333 9.28 23.42 13.47
C ALA A 333 9.15 22.52 14.71
N GLY A 334 8.86 21.23 14.54
CA GLY A 334 8.60 20.31 15.65
C GLY A 334 7.27 20.58 16.37
N ARG A 335 6.40 21.41 15.79
CA ARG A 335 5.01 21.67 16.20
C ARG A 335 4.25 22.40 15.09
N GLY A 336 2.92 22.32 15.08
CA GLY A 336 2.11 23.01 14.09
C GLY A 336 1.88 24.50 14.39
N PRO A 337 1.26 25.24 13.45
CA PRO A 337 1.06 26.68 13.56
C PRO A 337 -0.09 27.10 14.48
N GLN A 338 -1.03 26.20 14.77
CA GLN A 338 -2.24 26.42 15.55
C GLN A 338 -2.89 25.06 15.94
N TYR A 339 -4.04 25.04 16.62
CA TYR A 339 -4.64 23.80 17.14
C TYR A 339 -5.54 23.07 16.13
N TYR A 340 -6.16 23.75 15.17
CA TYR A 340 -7.02 23.16 14.15
C TYR A 340 -6.19 22.56 13.02
N ILE A 341 -5.38 21.57 13.39
CA ILE A 341 -4.43 20.85 12.53
C ILE A 341 -4.57 19.36 12.76
N GLY A 342 -4.22 18.56 11.76
CA GLY A 342 -4.29 17.10 11.77
C GLY A 342 -3.45 16.50 10.64
N GLY A 343 -3.28 15.18 10.65
CA GLY A 343 -2.59 14.50 9.56
C GLY A 343 -3.57 14.15 8.45
N VAL A 344 -4.25 13.01 8.62
CA VAL A 344 -5.44 12.64 7.83
C VAL A 344 -6.67 12.99 8.66
N ASP A 345 -7.57 13.80 8.11
CA ASP A 345 -8.87 14.09 8.71
C ASP A 345 -9.99 13.81 7.73
N ALA A 346 -10.80 12.81 8.05
CA ALA A 346 -11.73 12.19 7.13
C ALA A 346 -13.15 12.14 7.69
N HIS A 347 -14.06 12.84 7.02
CA HIS A 347 -15.50 12.76 7.30
C HIS A 347 -16.19 11.79 6.36
N ASN A 348 -17.15 11.01 6.89
CA ASN A 348 -18.01 10.08 6.14
C ASN A 348 -17.20 9.26 5.10
N ALA A 349 -16.11 8.67 5.55
CA ALA A 349 -15.15 7.98 4.70
C ALA A 349 -15.20 6.48 4.96
N LYS A 350 -15.34 5.67 3.91
CA LYS A 350 -15.59 4.22 4.04
C LYS A 350 -14.53 3.36 3.38
N ASN A 351 -14.17 2.25 4.04
CA ASN A 351 -13.23 1.26 3.52
C ASN A 351 -11.84 1.84 3.20
N TRP A 352 -11.42 2.87 3.95
CA TRP A 352 -10.12 3.50 3.76
C TRP A 352 -8.98 2.67 4.37
N ILE A 353 -7.81 2.78 3.77
CA ILE A 353 -6.57 2.17 4.27
C ILE A 353 -5.53 3.27 4.50
N VAL A 354 -5.05 3.38 5.74
CA VAL A 354 -3.91 4.23 6.11
C VAL A 354 -2.80 3.35 6.66
N ARG A 355 -1.73 3.15 5.87
CA ARG A 355 -0.69 2.17 6.24
C ARG A 355 0.74 2.57 5.93
N GLY A 356 1.69 2.16 6.78
CA GLY A 356 3.11 2.36 6.49
C GLY A 356 3.53 3.84 6.46
N ASN A 357 2.75 4.73 7.08
CA ASN A 357 3.05 6.16 7.11
C ASN A 357 3.78 6.54 8.39
N THR A 358 4.45 7.69 8.35
CA THR A 358 5.03 8.31 9.54
C THR A 358 4.37 9.67 9.79
N PHE A 359 3.88 9.91 10.99
CA PHE A 359 3.29 11.18 11.44
C PHE A 359 4.14 11.75 12.56
N LYS A 360 4.57 13.02 12.44
CA LYS A 360 5.44 13.66 13.43
C LYS A 360 4.97 15.05 13.80
N SER A 361 5.01 15.34 15.09
CA SER A 361 4.89 16.71 15.61
C SER A 361 3.59 17.42 15.21
N ILE A 362 2.52 16.67 14.98
CA ILE A 362 1.16 17.22 14.81
C ILE A 362 0.64 17.55 16.20
N LYS A 363 1.15 18.66 16.71
CA LYS A 363 0.87 19.15 18.06
C LYS A 363 0.67 20.64 18.07
N SER A 364 -0.26 21.07 18.90
CA SER A 364 -0.69 22.44 19.01
C SER A 364 0.39 23.32 19.67
N PRO A 365 0.53 24.59 19.23
CA PRO A 365 1.37 25.55 19.92
C PRO A 365 0.70 26.14 21.17
N SER A 366 -0.64 26.28 21.18
CA SER A 366 -1.42 27.03 22.18
C SER A 366 -2.92 26.70 22.12
N ASP A 367 -3.68 27.24 23.08
CA ASP A 367 -5.16 27.33 23.11
C ASP A 367 -5.94 26.02 23.29
N ASN A 368 -5.71 25.02 22.44
CA ASN A 368 -6.41 23.74 22.49
C ASN A 368 -5.56 22.60 21.91
N ILE A 369 -6.03 21.37 22.11
CA ILE A 369 -5.41 20.14 21.63
C ILE A 369 -5.53 20.03 20.12
N ALA A 370 -4.45 19.66 19.44
CA ALA A 370 -4.49 19.39 17.99
C ALA A 370 -5.41 18.21 17.65
N GLU A 371 -5.93 18.13 16.42
CA GLU A 371 -6.64 16.94 15.95
C GLU A 371 -5.70 15.73 15.85
N PHE A 372 -6.28 14.56 15.55
CA PHE A 372 -5.51 13.33 15.48
C PHE A 372 -4.54 13.37 14.28
N ALA A 373 -3.42 12.66 14.42
CA ALA A 373 -2.58 12.33 13.28
C ALA A 373 -3.37 11.54 12.21
N ILE A 374 -4.30 10.67 12.64
CA ILE A 374 -5.21 9.93 11.76
C ILE A 374 -6.62 9.98 12.37
N HIS A 375 -7.56 10.67 11.72
CA HIS A 375 -8.93 10.84 12.20
C HIS A 375 -9.97 10.42 11.15
N PHE A 376 -10.87 9.50 11.52
CA PHE A 376 -12.01 9.11 10.72
C PHE A 376 -13.29 9.23 11.55
N TRP A 377 -14.21 10.08 11.13
CA TRP A 377 -15.40 10.45 11.92
C TRP A 377 -16.61 10.78 11.04
N SER A 378 -17.72 11.18 11.65
CA SER A 378 -18.98 11.48 10.95
C SER A 378 -19.54 10.29 10.16
N GLU A 379 -19.80 9.17 10.86
CA GLU A 379 -20.28 7.90 10.30
C GLU A 379 -19.32 7.27 9.26
N SER A 380 -18.02 7.52 9.43
CA SER A 380 -16.99 6.79 8.70
C SER A 380 -17.06 5.29 9.02
N GLU A 381 -16.64 4.43 8.09
CA GLU A 381 -16.84 2.98 8.21
C GLU A 381 -15.63 2.16 7.74
N ASN A 382 -15.33 1.05 8.42
CA ASN A 382 -14.40 0.02 7.95
C ASN A 382 -12.99 0.51 7.59
N THR A 383 -12.52 1.58 8.25
CA THR A 383 -11.14 2.07 8.09
C THR A 383 -10.13 1.06 8.64
N LEU A 384 -9.07 0.78 7.89
CA LEU A 384 -7.89 0.03 8.34
C LEU A 384 -6.72 0.98 8.56
N VAL A 385 -6.25 1.08 9.80
CA VAL A 385 -5.05 1.84 10.20
C VAL A 385 -3.99 0.86 10.66
N GLU A 386 -2.95 0.63 9.83
CA GLU A 386 -1.93 -0.37 10.16
C GLU A 386 -0.48 0.00 9.81
N ARG A 387 0.48 -0.44 10.65
CA ARG A 387 1.92 -0.24 10.40
C ARG A 387 2.31 1.22 10.25
N ASN A 388 1.62 2.13 10.93
CA ASN A 388 2.02 3.52 10.98
C ASN A 388 2.92 3.78 12.19
N THR A 389 3.85 4.73 12.02
CA THR A 389 4.68 5.29 13.09
C THR A 389 4.16 6.67 13.43
N ILE A 390 3.79 6.92 14.69
CA ILE A 390 3.28 8.22 15.15
C ILE A 390 4.19 8.72 16.27
N ILE A 391 4.71 9.94 16.13
CA ILE A 391 5.72 10.51 17.02
C ILE A 391 5.29 11.90 17.43
N ASN A 392 5.17 12.15 18.75
CA ASN A 392 4.93 13.49 19.32
C ASN A 392 3.72 14.22 18.70
N CYS A 393 2.64 13.49 18.44
CA CYS A 393 1.36 14.08 18.04
C CYS A 393 0.47 14.17 19.28
N ASP A 394 -0.24 15.29 19.46
CA ASP A 394 -1.11 15.49 20.64
C ASP A 394 -2.11 14.34 20.77
N ARG A 395 -2.73 13.96 19.65
CA ARG A 395 -3.58 12.79 19.51
C ARG A 395 -3.12 11.89 18.36
N GLY A 396 -3.12 10.58 18.57
CA GLY A 396 -2.60 9.62 17.59
C GLY A 396 -3.63 9.20 16.53
N ILE A 397 -4.50 8.25 16.87
CA ILE A 397 -5.53 7.69 15.98
C ILE A 397 -6.91 7.86 16.60
N GLY A 398 -7.85 8.44 15.86
CA GLY A 398 -9.21 8.72 16.30
C GLY A 398 -10.24 8.03 15.40
N PHE A 399 -11.08 7.17 15.97
CA PHE A 399 -12.33 6.74 15.33
C PHE A 399 -13.50 7.44 16.04
N GLY A 400 -14.18 8.30 15.28
CA GLY A 400 -15.22 9.20 15.74
C GLY A 400 -14.73 10.34 16.62
N LEU A 401 -15.65 11.25 16.99
CA LEU A 401 -15.44 12.36 17.93
C LEU A 401 -16.80 12.87 18.44
N GLY A 402 -17.01 12.92 19.76
CA GLY A 402 -18.25 13.35 20.38
C GLY A 402 -19.44 12.49 19.96
N ASP A 403 -20.37 13.10 19.22
CA ASP A 403 -21.59 12.49 18.68
C ASP A 403 -21.49 12.14 17.19
N ARG A 404 -20.28 12.20 16.62
CA ARG A 404 -20.00 11.89 15.21
C ARG A 404 -19.14 10.64 15.13
N GLY A 405 -19.79 9.50 15.00
CA GLY A 405 -19.17 8.20 15.17
C GLY A 405 -18.35 7.64 14.03
N HIS A 406 -17.97 6.38 14.24
CA HIS A 406 -17.30 5.48 13.29
C HIS A 406 -17.83 4.05 13.50
N VAL A 407 -18.00 3.29 12.42
CA VAL A 407 -18.51 1.91 12.49
C VAL A 407 -17.50 0.92 11.92
N GLY A 408 -17.23 -0.14 12.67
CA GLY A 408 -16.28 -1.18 12.32
C GLY A 408 -14.84 -0.66 12.30
N GLY A 409 -14.05 -1.16 11.37
CA GLY A 409 -12.65 -0.77 11.22
C GLY A 409 -11.68 -1.45 12.19
N ILE A 410 -10.39 -1.31 11.87
CA ILE A 410 -9.27 -2.00 12.51
C ILE A 410 -8.12 -1.00 12.72
N ILE A 411 -7.63 -0.90 13.95
CA ILE A 411 -6.39 -0.21 14.31
C ILE A 411 -5.39 -1.26 14.80
N ARG A 412 -4.35 -1.55 14.02
CA ARG A 412 -3.40 -2.63 14.36
C ARG A 412 -1.97 -2.40 13.96
N ASN A 413 -1.03 -3.05 14.65
CA ASN A 413 0.39 -3.03 14.32
C ASN A 413 0.91 -1.60 14.14
N ASN A 414 0.46 -0.62 14.92
CA ASN A 414 1.01 0.74 14.88
C ASN A 414 2.00 0.93 16.04
N MET A 415 3.05 1.72 15.80
CA MET A 415 3.99 2.15 16.83
C MET A 415 3.76 3.63 17.12
N ILE A 416 3.41 3.96 18.36
CA ILE A 416 3.06 5.32 18.76
C ILE A 416 3.92 5.74 19.95
N TYR A 417 4.70 6.80 19.76
CA TYR A 417 5.54 7.39 20.79
C TYR A 417 5.14 8.83 21.05
N HIS A 418 5.09 9.20 22.33
CA HIS A 418 5.06 10.60 22.74
C HIS A 418 6.14 10.83 23.80
N ASP A 419 6.93 11.88 23.62
CA ASP A 419 7.94 12.31 24.60
C ASP A 419 7.29 12.90 25.85
N SER A 420 8.13 13.42 26.76
CA SER A 420 7.71 14.06 28.00
C SER A 420 7.23 15.50 27.82
N SER A 421 7.04 15.99 26.59
CA SER A 421 6.49 17.33 26.39
C SER A 421 5.04 17.36 26.88
N GLU A 422 4.76 18.36 27.71
CA GLU A 422 3.46 18.59 28.33
C GLU A 422 2.74 19.77 27.65
N GLY A 423 1.47 19.94 27.96
CA GLY A 423 0.61 21.01 27.45
C GLY A 423 -0.68 20.42 26.89
N PHE A 424 -0.63 20.02 25.63
CA PHE A 424 -1.77 19.48 24.89
C PHE A 424 -1.62 18.01 24.53
N ALA A 425 -0.64 17.31 25.10
CA ALA A 425 -0.51 15.87 24.95
C ALA A 425 -1.76 15.16 25.49
N ASP A 426 -2.32 14.28 24.67
CA ASP A 426 -3.60 13.63 24.91
C ASP A 426 -3.55 12.15 24.47
N VAL A 427 -4.70 11.48 24.44
CA VAL A 427 -4.86 10.07 24.11
C VAL A 427 -4.26 9.72 22.74
N GLN A 428 -3.55 8.61 22.69
CA GLN A 428 -2.91 8.15 21.45
C GLN A 428 -3.83 7.27 20.59
N ILE A 429 -4.80 6.57 21.17
CA ILE A 429 -5.93 5.99 20.44
C ILE A 429 -7.23 6.38 21.13
N GLY A 430 -8.04 7.22 20.48
CA GLY A 430 -9.34 7.67 20.94
C GLY A 430 -10.49 7.04 20.15
N LEU A 431 -11.52 6.57 20.86
CA LEU A 431 -12.71 5.96 20.27
C LEU A 431 -13.96 6.65 20.85
N GLU A 432 -14.67 7.43 20.05
CA GLU A 432 -15.85 8.19 20.49
C GLU A 432 -17.00 8.00 19.50
N ASP A 433 -18.16 7.57 19.99
CA ASP A 433 -19.24 7.04 19.16
C ASP A 433 -18.77 5.95 18.16
N ALA A 434 -17.77 5.18 18.58
CA ALA A 434 -17.16 4.11 17.80
C ALA A 434 -17.84 2.76 18.08
N ARG A 435 -18.33 2.10 17.04
CA ARG A 435 -19.14 0.87 17.16
C ARG A 435 -18.47 -0.29 16.44
N ASN A 436 -18.31 -1.43 17.11
CA ASN A 436 -17.76 -2.67 16.55
C ASN A 436 -16.32 -2.56 15.97
N SER A 437 -15.56 -1.54 16.38
CA SER A 437 -14.15 -1.38 15.98
C SER A 437 -13.24 -2.35 16.71
N GLN A 438 -12.14 -2.71 16.05
CA GLN A 438 -11.12 -3.60 16.59
C GLN A 438 -9.79 -2.84 16.77
N VAL A 439 -9.19 -2.91 17.96
CA VAL A 439 -7.91 -2.27 18.27
C VAL A 439 -6.98 -3.31 18.85
N TYR A 440 -6.00 -3.76 18.06
CA TYR A 440 -5.13 -4.83 18.51
C TYR A 440 -3.71 -4.77 18.05
N ASN A 441 -2.80 -5.35 18.85
CA ASN A 441 -1.38 -5.42 18.50
C ASN A 441 -0.80 -4.05 18.16
N ASN A 442 -1.11 -3.01 18.92
CA ASN A 442 -0.42 -1.72 18.82
C ASN A 442 0.61 -1.60 19.94
N THR A 443 1.72 -0.92 19.69
CA THR A 443 2.71 -0.57 20.72
C THR A 443 2.69 0.94 20.97
N ILE A 444 2.38 1.36 22.19
CA ILE A 444 2.25 2.77 22.57
C ILE A 444 3.16 3.07 23.77
N TYR A 445 4.00 4.09 23.65
CA TYR A 445 4.80 4.58 24.77
C TYR A 445 4.68 6.09 24.92
N MET A 446 4.17 6.55 26.06
CA MET A 446 3.95 7.95 26.38
C MET A 446 4.78 8.34 27.61
N ALA A 447 5.80 9.18 27.42
CA ALA A 447 6.59 9.73 28.51
C ALA A 447 5.94 10.96 29.19
N ASN A 448 4.90 11.53 28.57
CA ASN A 448 4.09 12.61 29.14
C ASN A 448 3.20 12.14 30.31
N SER A 449 2.53 13.09 30.94
CA SER A 449 1.68 12.89 32.11
C SER A 449 0.28 12.34 31.80
N TYR A 450 -0.17 12.34 30.54
CA TYR A 450 -1.52 11.87 30.19
C TYR A 450 -1.71 10.40 30.62
N PRO A 451 -2.84 10.05 31.26
CA PRO A 451 -2.96 8.76 31.96
C PRO A 451 -3.34 7.58 31.06
N ASN A 452 -3.94 7.83 29.89
CA ASN A 452 -4.54 6.78 29.05
C ASN A 452 -3.83 6.71 27.68
N ALA A 453 -3.29 5.54 27.32
CA ALA A 453 -2.79 5.29 25.97
C ALA A 453 -3.93 5.05 24.98
N ILE A 454 -4.98 4.36 25.44
CA ILE A 454 -6.19 4.08 24.67
C ILE A 454 -7.38 4.45 25.53
N GLU A 455 -8.31 5.23 24.99
CA GLU A 455 -9.57 5.51 25.66
C GLU A 455 -10.76 5.38 24.72
N TYR A 456 -11.89 4.97 25.30
CA TYR A 456 -13.15 4.85 24.61
C TYR A 456 -14.24 5.49 25.44
N ARG A 457 -15.02 6.38 24.83
CA ARG A 457 -15.88 7.32 25.54
C ARG A 457 -17.30 7.32 25.00
N PHE A 458 -18.23 7.68 25.88
CA PHE A 458 -19.66 7.82 25.65
C PHE A 458 -20.42 6.50 25.46
N GLY A 459 -21.68 6.49 25.90
CA GLY A 459 -22.53 5.29 25.89
C GLY A 459 -22.85 4.73 24.50
N SER A 460 -22.67 5.51 23.43
CA SER A 460 -22.85 5.01 22.06
C SER A 460 -21.65 4.19 21.56
N THR A 461 -20.48 4.34 22.18
CA THR A 461 -19.29 3.53 21.92
C THR A 461 -19.47 2.12 22.49
N THR A 462 -19.62 1.15 21.61
CA THR A 462 -20.06 -0.22 21.95
C THR A 462 -19.43 -1.26 21.04
N GLY A 463 -19.42 -2.53 21.49
CA GLY A 463 -18.94 -3.65 20.66
C GLY A 463 -17.45 -3.64 20.37
N LEU A 464 -16.67 -2.79 21.05
CA LEU A 464 -15.23 -2.69 20.83
C LEU A 464 -14.49 -3.97 21.23
N GLN A 465 -13.44 -4.28 20.47
CA GLN A 465 -12.54 -5.40 20.73
C GLN A 465 -11.11 -4.87 20.86
N ILE A 466 -10.57 -4.86 22.07
CA ILE A 466 -9.27 -4.23 22.39
C ILE A 466 -8.30 -5.29 22.93
N TYR A 467 -7.44 -5.82 22.07
CA TYR A 467 -6.65 -7.02 22.37
C TYR A 467 -5.16 -6.86 22.10
N ASN A 468 -4.30 -7.55 22.84
CA ASN A 468 -2.87 -7.66 22.50
C ASN A 468 -2.13 -6.31 22.33
N ASN A 469 -2.61 -5.22 22.93
CA ASN A 469 -1.90 -3.94 22.86
C ASN A 469 -0.81 -3.88 23.94
N LEU A 470 0.36 -3.38 23.58
CA LEU A 470 1.48 -3.11 24.48
C LEU A 470 1.55 -1.61 24.75
N THR A 471 1.28 -1.20 25.97
CA THR A 471 1.23 0.21 26.37
C THR A 471 1.95 0.43 27.70
N ASN A 472 2.35 1.66 28.02
CA ASN A 472 2.85 2.04 29.35
C ASN A 472 1.85 2.85 30.19
N LYS A 473 0.62 3.02 29.67
CA LYS A 473 -0.46 3.82 30.24
C LYS A 473 -1.76 3.01 30.18
N ALA A 474 -2.82 3.54 30.79
CA ALA A 474 -4.07 2.79 30.91
C ALA A 474 -4.78 2.60 29.55
N ILE A 475 -5.58 1.55 29.49
CA ILE A 475 -6.64 1.35 28.50
C ILE A 475 -7.96 1.52 29.26
N SER A 476 -8.74 2.55 28.94
CA SER A 476 -9.82 3.00 29.83
C SER A 476 -11.16 3.21 29.13
N ALA A 477 -12.19 2.56 29.65
CA ALA A 477 -13.58 2.93 29.42
C ALA A 477 -13.90 4.22 30.17
N ARG A 478 -14.55 5.17 29.51
CA ARG A 478 -15.01 6.42 30.14
C ARG A 478 -16.42 6.73 29.70
N ASP A 479 -17.10 7.57 30.48
CA ASP A 479 -18.35 8.23 30.07
C ASP A 479 -19.47 7.27 29.60
N GLY A 480 -19.51 6.06 30.16
CA GLY A 480 -20.53 5.05 29.86
C GLY A 480 -20.22 4.13 28.66
N ALA A 481 -19.05 4.26 28.03
CA ALA A 481 -18.65 3.39 26.92
C ALA A 481 -18.46 1.93 27.34
N SER A 482 -18.59 1.02 26.37
CA SER A 482 -18.44 -0.41 26.59
C SER A 482 -17.59 -1.09 25.51
N GLY A 483 -16.89 -2.14 25.91
CA GLY A 483 -15.98 -2.89 25.05
C GLY A 483 -15.34 -4.05 25.80
N THR A 484 -14.72 -4.98 25.06
CA THR A 484 -13.96 -6.08 25.65
C THR A 484 -12.47 -5.79 25.51
N ALA A 485 -11.79 -5.62 26.64
CA ALA A 485 -10.33 -5.50 26.69
C ALA A 485 -9.72 -6.77 27.30
N SER A 486 -8.81 -7.44 26.59
CA SER A 486 -8.13 -8.65 27.09
C SER A 486 -6.72 -8.79 26.49
N ASN A 487 -5.82 -9.51 27.18
CA ASN A 487 -4.44 -9.75 26.72
C ASN A 487 -3.66 -8.47 26.38
N ASN A 488 -3.95 -7.34 27.03
CA ASN A 488 -3.16 -6.12 26.89
C ASN A 488 -2.13 -6.04 28.01
N VAL A 489 -0.97 -5.45 27.73
CA VAL A 489 0.06 -5.10 28.72
C VAL A 489 0.09 -3.58 28.82
N THR A 490 0.01 -3.03 30.03
CA THR A 490 -0.15 -1.58 30.28
C THR A 490 0.97 -0.98 31.12
N ASN A 491 2.04 -1.73 31.35
CA ASN A 491 3.18 -1.35 32.18
C ASN A 491 4.52 -1.42 31.42
N ALA A 492 4.50 -1.23 30.10
CA ALA A 492 5.71 -1.21 29.29
C ALA A 492 6.72 -0.16 29.79
N MET A 493 8.01 -0.49 29.75
CA MET A 493 9.09 0.41 30.17
C MET A 493 9.86 0.90 28.94
N ALA A 494 10.37 2.14 28.98
CA ALA A 494 11.21 2.67 27.88
C ALA A 494 12.41 1.76 27.57
N SER A 495 12.96 1.09 28.58
CA SER A 495 14.09 0.17 28.45
C SER A 495 13.78 -1.08 27.63
N TRP A 496 12.50 -1.43 27.44
CA TRP A 496 12.10 -2.58 26.63
C TRP A 496 12.32 -2.35 25.14
N PHE A 497 12.41 -1.09 24.69
CA PHE A 497 12.32 -0.73 23.28
C PHE A 497 13.65 -0.27 22.69
N VAL A 498 13.87 -0.51 21.39
CA VAL A 498 15.12 -0.19 20.68
C VAL A 498 15.44 1.31 20.74
N ALA A 499 14.56 2.16 20.22
CA ALA A 499 14.73 3.62 20.20
C ALA A 499 13.37 4.35 20.23
N PRO A 500 12.74 4.48 21.42
CA PRO A 500 11.42 5.11 21.56
C PRO A 500 11.29 6.48 20.90
N ALA A 501 12.27 7.37 21.11
CA ALA A 501 12.22 8.74 20.61
C ALA A 501 12.16 8.86 19.08
N SER A 502 12.57 7.83 18.34
CA SER A 502 12.45 7.78 16.88
C SER A 502 11.23 6.99 16.40
N GLY A 503 10.32 6.62 17.30
CA GLY A 503 9.17 5.75 17.02
C GLY A 503 9.52 4.26 16.89
N ASN A 504 10.77 3.86 17.13
CA ASN A 504 11.18 2.46 17.05
C ASN A 504 10.89 1.76 18.39
N LEU A 505 9.72 1.14 18.45
CA LEU A 505 9.21 0.41 19.62
C LEU A 505 9.29 -1.12 19.46
N HIS A 506 10.24 -1.61 18.65
CA HIS A 506 10.61 -3.03 18.64
C HIS A 506 11.22 -3.39 20.00
N LEU A 507 11.01 -4.63 20.46
CA LEU A 507 11.60 -5.08 21.72
C LEU A 507 13.12 -5.26 21.59
N LYS A 508 13.89 -4.79 22.58
CA LYS A 508 15.35 -5.00 22.67
C LYS A 508 15.72 -6.40 23.13
N SER A 509 14.82 -7.04 23.86
CA SER A 509 15.02 -8.34 24.49
C SER A 509 13.66 -8.98 24.75
N SER A 510 13.62 -10.30 24.86
CA SER A 510 12.40 -11.03 25.19
C SER A 510 11.84 -10.58 26.54
N ILE A 511 10.55 -10.26 26.58
CA ILE A 511 9.81 -9.90 27.79
C ILE A 511 8.75 -10.97 28.01
N SER A 512 8.83 -11.70 29.13
CA SER A 512 7.99 -12.88 29.39
C SER A 512 6.49 -12.59 29.44
N SER A 513 6.09 -11.36 29.77
CA SER A 513 4.69 -10.94 29.77
C SER A 513 4.18 -10.49 28.40
N VAL A 514 5.04 -10.47 27.37
CA VAL A 514 4.74 -9.92 26.04
C VAL A 514 4.92 -11.00 24.97
N VAL A 515 6.06 -11.69 24.97
CA VAL A 515 6.41 -12.69 23.97
C VAL A 515 5.59 -13.97 24.16
N ASP A 516 4.97 -14.45 23.09
CA ASP A 516 4.04 -15.59 23.04
C ASP A 516 2.78 -15.46 23.95
N GLN A 517 2.49 -14.27 24.51
CA GLN A 517 1.41 -14.07 25.49
C GLN A 517 0.08 -13.55 24.91
N GLY A 518 0.09 -13.18 23.64
CA GLY A 518 -1.06 -12.64 22.92
C GLY A 518 -2.07 -13.72 22.56
N ARG A 519 -3.33 -13.32 22.44
CA ARG A 519 -4.40 -14.19 21.94
C ARG A 519 -4.37 -14.26 20.41
N THR A 520 -4.79 -15.39 19.85
CA THR A 520 -5.01 -15.51 18.40
C THR A 520 -6.11 -14.57 17.93
N ILE A 521 -5.85 -13.88 16.82
CA ILE A 521 -6.80 -12.99 16.14
C ILE A 521 -6.95 -13.47 14.68
N SER A 522 -8.18 -13.68 14.24
CA SER A 522 -8.45 -14.14 12.87
C SER A 522 -7.96 -13.11 11.84
N GLY A 523 -7.22 -13.56 10.83
CA GLY A 523 -6.69 -12.71 9.76
C GLY A 523 -5.48 -11.85 10.14
N LEU A 524 -5.02 -11.89 11.39
CA LEU A 524 -3.73 -11.31 11.79
C LEU A 524 -2.61 -12.30 11.48
N THR A 525 -1.84 -12.02 10.43
CA THR A 525 -0.80 -12.94 9.93
C THR A 525 0.58 -12.29 9.82
N ASN A 526 0.69 -10.99 10.10
CA ASN A 526 1.96 -10.28 10.14
C ASN A 526 1.95 -9.22 11.24
N ASP A 527 3.14 -8.77 11.58
CA ASP A 527 3.43 -7.69 12.51
C ASP A 527 3.68 -6.33 11.80
N PHE A 528 4.39 -5.43 12.47
CA PHE A 528 4.80 -4.12 12.00
C PHE A 528 5.74 -4.19 10.78
N ASP A 529 6.71 -5.10 10.80
CA ASP A 529 7.73 -5.27 9.76
C ASP A 529 7.27 -6.16 8.59
N LYS A 530 6.03 -6.63 8.67
CA LYS A 530 5.41 -7.60 7.74
C LYS A 530 6.00 -9.01 7.88
N GLU A 531 6.66 -9.32 8.99
CA GLU A 531 7.14 -10.66 9.28
C GLU A 531 5.97 -11.55 9.69
N THR A 532 6.14 -12.87 9.62
CA THR A 532 5.04 -13.80 9.89
C THR A 532 4.75 -13.88 11.38
N ARG A 533 3.46 -13.92 11.73
CA ARG A 533 2.96 -14.05 13.10
C ARG A 533 2.08 -15.31 13.23
N PRO A 534 2.27 -16.14 14.27
CA PRO A 534 3.34 -16.07 15.27
C PRO A 534 4.70 -16.55 14.72
N LYS A 535 5.82 -16.04 15.27
CA LYS A 535 7.17 -16.64 15.10
C LYS A 535 7.41 -17.76 16.12
N GLY A 536 6.94 -17.56 17.34
CA GLY A 536 7.12 -18.46 18.47
C GLY A 536 5.95 -19.42 18.68
N SER A 537 5.72 -19.77 19.95
CA SER A 537 4.63 -20.66 20.36
C SER A 537 3.26 -19.97 20.38
N GLY A 538 3.24 -18.63 20.38
CA GLY A 538 2.06 -17.80 20.44
C GLY A 538 2.28 -16.46 19.73
N ILE A 539 1.24 -15.64 19.71
CA ILE A 539 1.31 -14.30 19.14
C ILE A 539 1.91 -13.37 20.19
N ASP A 540 2.83 -12.48 19.82
CA ASP A 540 3.36 -11.48 20.75
C ASP A 540 2.34 -10.35 21.03
N ILE A 541 2.34 -9.79 22.23
CA ILE A 541 1.59 -8.57 22.55
C ILE A 541 2.34 -7.35 21.97
N GLY A 542 1.62 -6.41 21.36
CA GLY A 542 2.21 -5.26 20.68
C GLY A 542 2.32 -5.44 19.17
N ALA A 543 2.89 -4.42 18.51
CA ALA A 543 2.95 -4.29 17.06
C ALA A 543 3.94 -5.23 16.37
N ASP A 544 4.93 -5.72 17.10
CA ASP A 544 6.08 -6.46 16.59
C ASP A 544 6.08 -7.92 17.08
N GLU A 545 6.72 -8.84 16.35
CA GLU A 545 7.06 -10.20 16.82
C GLU A 545 8.55 -10.27 17.11
N PHE A 546 8.92 -10.60 18.35
CA PHE A 546 10.31 -10.61 18.83
C PHE A 546 11.13 -11.82 18.34
#